data_AF-A0A8C5GDW7-F1
#
_entry.id   AF-A0A8C5GDW7-F1
#
_cell.length_a   1.000
_cell.length_b   1.000
_cell.length_c   1.000
_cell.angle_alpha   90.00
_cell.angle_beta   90.00
_cell.angle_gamma   90.00
#
_symmetry.space_group_name_H-M   'P 1'
#
loop_
_entity.id
_entity.type
_entity.pdbx_description
1 polymer ?
#
loop_
_entity_poly.entity_id
_entity_poly.type
_entity_poly.pdbx_seq_one_letter_code
_entity_poly.pdbx_strand_id
1 'polypeptide(L)' 'MRAEIAEVVSFLKSLVKLKNNVKAEKIDLFGKRLAVVLQEKFEGHWYPENPSKGQAYRYCSVGHTMVYE' A
#
# COMPACT_ATOMS: atom_id res chain seq x y z
N MET A 1 -4.53 -8.82 -8.13
CA MET A 1 -4.71 -7.91 -6.97
C MET A 1 -3.96 -8.34 -5.71
N ARG A 2 -4.26 -9.51 -5.13
CA ARG A 2 -3.67 -9.92 -3.83
C ARG A 2 -2.15 -10.08 -3.86
N ALA A 3 -1.62 -10.64 -4.95
CA ALA A 3 -0.18 -10.80 -5.14
C ALA A 3 0.53 -9.44 -5.26
N GLU A 4 -0.03 -8.53 -6.05
CA GLU A 4 0.50 -7.18 -6.27
C GLU A 4 0.47 -6.35 -4.98
N ILE A 5 -0.60 -6.48 -4.17
CA ILE A 5 -0.64 -5.87 -2.83
C ILE A 5 0.45 -6.45 -1.93
N ALA A 6 0.65 -7.77 -1.94
CA ALA A 6 1.69 -8.41 -1.12
C ALA A 6 3.10 -7.94 -1.51
N GLU A 7 3.39 -7.82 -2.81
CA GLU A 7 4.65 -7.29 -3.32
C GLU A 7 4.88 -5.84 -2.88
N VAL A 8 3.87 -4.97 -3.03
CA VAL A 8 3.94 -3.57 -2.59
C VAL A 8 4.17 -3.46 -1.08
N VAL A 9 3.45 -4.25 -0.29
CA VAL A 9 3.60 -4.29 1.17
C VAL A 9 5.00 -4.78 1.57
N SER A 10 5.52 -5.81 0.91
CA SER A 10 6.87 -6.34 1.15
C SER A 10 7.95 -5.30 0.85
N PHE A 11 7.81 -4.61 -0.29
CA PHE A 11 8.68 -3.51 -0.69
C PHE A 11 8.70 -2.39 0.37
N LEU A 12 7.53 -1.93 0.81
CA LEU A 12 7.42 -0.87 1.82
C LEU A 12 7.95 -1.30 3.20
N LYS A 13 7.70 -2.54 3.63
CA LYS A 13 8.31 -3.10 4.86
C LYS A 13 9.84 -3.05 4.79
N SER A 14 10.40 -3.39 3.62
CA SER A 14 11.84 -3.35 3.38
C SER A 14 12.40 -1.93 3.42
N LEU A 15 11.71 -0.96 2.82
CA LEU A 15 12.09 0.45 2.88
C LEU A 15 12.09 1.00 4.32
N VAL A 16 11.03 0.71 5.09
CA VAL A 16 10.92 1.15 6.48
C VAL A 16 12.04 0.55 7.33
N LYS A 17 12.37 -0.73 7.12
CA LYS A 17 13.45 -1.45 7.80
C LYS A 17 14.83 -0.86 7.50
N LEU A 18 15.07 -0.43 6.26
CA LEU A 18 16.35 0.16 5.85
C LEU A 18 16.57 1.57 6.43
N LYS A 19 15.51 2.34 6.61
CA LYS A 19 15.61 3.77 6.97
C LYS A 19 15.41 4.07 8.46
N ASN A 20 14.93 3.11 9.25
CA ASN A 20 14.57 3.36 10.64
C ASN A 20 14.91 2.17 11.54
N ASN A 21 15.24 2.45 12.80
CA ASN A 21 15.37 1.43 13.84
C ASN A 21 13.99 1.11 14.46
N VAL A 22 13.04 0.67 13.63
CA VAL A 22 11.67 0.30 14.07
C VAL A 22 11.64 -1.19 14.42
N LYS A 23 11.00 -1.52 15.56
CA LYS A 23 10.79 -2.90 15.99
C LYS A 23 10.08 -3.72 14.91
N ALA A 24 10.55 -4.94 14.67
CA ALA A 24 10.01 -5.84 13.63
C ALA A 24 8.49 -6.04 13.74
N GLU A 25 7.96 -6.15 14.97
CA GLU A 25 6.52 -6.26 15.24
C GLU A 25 5.71 -5.08 14.71
N LYS A 26 6.24 -3.84 14.84
CA LYS A 26 5.57 -2.64 14.31
C LYS A 26 5.59 -2.63 12.78
N ILE A 27 6.67 -3.09 12.17
CA ILE A 27 6.77 -3.21 10.70
C ILE A 27 5.79 -4.27 10.19
N ASP A 28 5.63 -5.37 10.91
CA ASP A 28 4.68 -6.41 10.55
C ASP A 28 3.23 -5.95 10.69
N LEU A 29 2.90 -5.30 11.80
CA LEU A 29 1.58 -4.70 12.02
C LEU A 29 1.25 -3.64 10.96
N PHE A 30 2.23 -2.80 10.61
CA PHE A 30 2.10 -1.83 9.50
C PHE A 30 1.75 -2.55 8.20
N GLY A 31 2.50 -3.58 7.82
CA GLY A 31 2.24 -4.33 6.59
C GLY A 31 0.87 -5.00 6.56
N LYS A 32 0.43 -5.60 7.67
CA LYS A 32 -0.90 -6.21 7.79
C LYS A 32 -2.02 -5.19 7.60
N ARG A 33 -1.93 -4.04 8.29
CA ARG A 33 -2.93 -2.97 8.17
C ARG A 33 -2.95 -2.38 6.76
N LEU A 34 -1.78 -2.16 6.17
CA LEU A 34 -1.68 -1.63 4.82
C LEU A 34 -2.30 -2.58 3.78
N ALA A 35 -2.09 -3.89 3.92
CA ALA A 35 -2.70 -4.87 3.03
C ALA A 35 -4.23 -4.82 3.07
N VAL A 36 -4.83 -4.70 4.26
CA VAL A 36 -6.28 -4.56 4.44
C VAL A 36 -6.80 -3.29 3.78
N VAL A 37 -6.19 -2.14 4.07
CA VAL A 37 -6.61 -0.84 3.51
C VAL A 37 -6.47 -0.81 1.98
N LEU A 38 -5.41 -1.37 1.41
CA LEU A 38 -5.25 -1.45 -0.05
C LEU A 38 -6.26 -2.41 -0.67
N GLN A 39 -6.59 -3.51 0.01
CA GLN A 39 -7.60 -4.44 -0.46
C GLN A 39 -8.98 -3.79 -0.49
N GLU A 40 -9.39 -3.12 0.58
CA GLU A 40 -10.65 -2.38 0.66
C GLU A 40 -10.67 -1.24 -0.36
N LYS A 41 -9.59 -0.46 -0.48
CA LYS A 41 -9.48 0.63 -1.46
C LYS A 41 -9.70 0.10 -2.87
N PHE A 42 -9.00 -0.95 -3.29
CA PHE A 42 -9.06 -1.39 -4.68
C PHE A 42 -10.28 -2.27 -5.01
N GLU A 43 -11.13 -2.59 -4.02
CA GLU A 43 -12.38 -3.31 -4.26
C GLU A 43 -13.27 -2.55 -5.25
N GLY A 44 -13.84 -3.27 -6.22
CA GLY A 44 -14.61 -2.68 -7.33
C GLY A 44 -13.78 -1.85 -8.33
N HIS A 45 -12.48 -1.67 -8.10
CA HIS A 45 -11.57 -0.87 -8.93
C HIS A 45 -10.37 -1.67 -9.44
N TRP A 46 -10.48 -3.00 -9.48
CA TRP A 46 -9.49 -3.91 -10.04
C TRP A 46 -10.01 -4.57 -11.31
N TYR A 47 -9.35 -4.32 -12.44
CA TYR A 47 -9.79 -4.77 -13.76
C TYR A 47 -8.65 -5.56 -14.46
N PRO A 48 -8.56 -6.89 -14.28
CA PRO A 48 -7.50 -7.71 -14.87
C PRO A 48 -7.42 -7.63 -16.40
N GLU A 49 -8.57 -7.51 -17.05
CA GLU A 49 -8.70 -7.47 -18.52
C GLU A 49 -8.34 -6.11 -19.09
N ASN A 50 -8.41 -5.05 -18.27
CA ASN A 50 -8.01 -3.70 -18.65
C ASN A 50 -7.29 -3.01 -17.48
N PRO A 51 -6.00 -3.33 -17.24
CA PRO A 51 -5.27 -2.84 -16.07
C PRO A 51 -5.19 -1.31 -15.97
N SER A 52 -5.22 -0.60 -17.09
CA SER A 52 -5.21 0.86 -17.13
C SER A 52 -6.49 1.47 -16.54
N LYS A 53 -7.62 0.76 -16.58
CA LYS A 53 -8.86 1.20 -15.96
C LYS A 53 -8.69 1.27 -14.44
N GLY A 54 -9.05 2.40 -13.84
CA GLY A 54 -8.93 2.63 -12.41
C GLY A 54 -7.50 2.84 -11.90
N GLN A 55 -6.48 2.93 -12.77
CA GLN A 55 -5.09 3.09 -12.31
C GLN A 55 -4.86 4.38 -11.51
N ALA A 56 -5.50 5.50 -11.89
CA ALA A 56 -5.41 6.77 -11.17
C ALA A 56 -6.08 6.70 -9.80
N TYR A 57 -7.14 5.89 -9.66
CA TYR A 57 -7.77 5.62 -8.37
C TYR A 57 -6.87 4.75 -7.48
N ARG A 58 -6.23 3.73 -8.06
CA ARG A 58 -5.30 2.85 -7.34
C ARG A 58 -3.95 3.52 -7.03
N TYR A 59 -3.63 4.63 -7.70
CA TYR A 59 -2.41 5.39 -7.47
C TYR A 59 -2.31 5.83 -6.00
N CYS A 60 -1.10 5.72 -5.46
CA CYS A 60 -0.73 6.13 -4.12
C CYS A 60 0.54 6.98 -4.21
N SER A 61 0.49 8.20 -3.67
CA SER A 61 1.65 9.08 -3.56
C SER A 61 2.03 9.24 -2.09
N VAL A 62 3.34 9.29 -1.82
CA VAL A 62 3.88 9.61 -0.50
C VAL A 62 4.47 11.01 -0.60
N GLY A 63 3.83 11.97 0.06
CA GLY A 63 4.21 13.39 0.00
C GLY A 63 3.56 14.19 1.12
N HIS A 64 3.72 15.51 1.08
CA HIS A 64 3.11 16.42 2.06
C HIS A 64 1.66 16.71 1.68
N THR A 65 0.74 15.83 2.08
CA THR A 65 -0.68 16.19 2.06
C THR A 65 -0.90 17.18 3.20
N MET A 66 -1.11 18.45 2.86
CA MET A 66 -1.65 19.45 3.80
C MET A 66 -3.06 18.99 4.17
N VAL A 67 -3.18 18.27 5.29
CA VAL A 67 -4.45 18.10 5.98
C VAL A 67 -4.79 19.46 6.58
N TYR A 68 -5.66 20.22 5.92
CA TYR A 68 -6.35 21.33 6.56
C TYR A 68 -7.38 20.69 7.50
N GLU A 69 -7.12 20.79 8.81
CA GLU A 69 -8.15 20.62 9.84
C GLU A 69 -9.10 21.81 9.85
#